data_AF-A0A0D2H5Y5-F1
#
_entry.id   AF-A0A0D2H5Y5-F1
#
_cell.length_a   1.000
_cell.length_b   1.000
_cell.length_c   1.000
_cell.angle_alpha   90.00
_cell.angle_beta   90.00
_cell.angle_gamma   90.00
#
_symmetry.space_group_name_H-M   'P 1'
#
loop_
_entity.id
_entity.type
_entity.pdbx_description
1 polymer ?
#
loop_
_entity_poly.entity_id
_entity_poly.type
_entity_poly.pdbx_seq_one_letter_code
_entity_poly.pdbx_strand_id
1 'polypeptide(L)'
;MTGLDTVSINDNHSVVSVGAGSSWLAVYAYLDRLNLAITGGRNVAVGVGGLTLGGGISHFTARVGWASDNVVNFQVALAAGALVDGDISVTTLSRAIEEQDKVFDAFTDLTAATPFDPYISLVMGLLFNATTKAWTLSNWAVYAAAGPDLAAFRQLRAIPSLSNTTGIITNLSTFANESLMPPL
;
A
#
# COMPACT_ATOMS: atom_id res chain seq x y z
N MET A 1 -17.42 4.46 -5.97
CA MET A 1 -17.52 3.55 -4.80
C MET A 1 -18.43 4.13 -3.70
N THR A 2 -19.43 4.95 -4.04
CA THR A 2 -20.20 5.72 -3.04
C THR A 2 -21.07 4.88 -2.11
N GLY A 3 -21.26 3.58 -2.39
CA GLY A 3 -21.96 2.66 -1.48
C GLY A 3 -21.12 2.17 -0.29
N LEU A 4 -19.83 2.52 -0.22
CA LEU A 4 -18.97 2.25 0.93
C LEU A 4 -18.76 3.55 1.73
N ASP A 5 -19.83 4.10 2.30
CA ASP A 5 -19.89 5.45 2.90
C ASP A 5 -20.14 5.47 4.41
N THR A 6 -19.97 4.32 5.08
CA THR A 6 -20.16 4.21 6.53
C THR A 6 -19.09 4.99 7.29
N VAL A 7 -19.51 5.74 8.32
CA VAL A 7 -18.62 6.41 9.27
C VAL A 7 -18.99 5.97 10.69
N SER A 8 -18.03 5.47 11.44
CA SER A 8 -18.20 5.05 12.84
C SER A 8 -16.96 5.39 13.65
N ILE A 9 -17.09 5.48 14.97
CA ILE A 9 -16.00 5.77 15.89
C ILE A 9 -15.91 4.69 16.97
N ASN A 10 -14.70 4.38 17.44
CA ASN A 10 -14.51 3.44 18.54
C ASN A 10 -14.89 4.04 19.91
N ASP A 11 -15.07 3.19 20.92
CA ASP A 11 -15.61 3.58 22.24
C ASP A 11 -14.84 4.68 22.97
N ASN A 12 -13.51 4.75 22.79
CA ASN A 12 -12.65 5.74 23.43
C ASN A 12 -12.40 6.99 22.55
N HIS A 13 -13.09 7.09 21.41
CA HIS A 13 -13.01 8.20 20.46
C HIS A 13 -11.62 8.46 19.85
N SER A 14 -10.72 7.47 19.86
CA SER A 14 -9.36 7.61 19.35
C SER A 14 -9.21 7.27 17.86
N VAL A 15 -10.12 6.47 17.29
CA VAL A 15 -10.06 6.00 15.90
C VAL A 15 -11.44 6.11 15.25
N VAL A 16 -11.49 6.72 14.06
CA VAL A 16 -12.66 6.73 13.20
C VAL A 16 -12.47 5.74 12.05
N SER A 17 -13.47 4.88 11.84
CA SER A 17 -13.56 4.01 10.69
C SER A 17 -14.39 4.69 9.61
N VAL A 18 -13.82 4.84 8.42
CA VAL A 18 -14.43 5.60 7.32
C VAL A 18 -14.40 4.74 6.06
N GLY A 19 -15.57 4.52 5.47
CA GLY A 19 -15.68 3.84 4.19
C GLY A 19 -15.00 4.64 3.08
N ALA A 20 -14.25 3.97 2.20
CA ALA A 20 -13.48 4.61 1.13
C ALA A 20 -14.33 5.42 0.13
N GLY A 21 -15.64 5.14 0.08
CA GLY A 21 -16.64 5.85 -0.72
C GLY A 21 -17.18 7.13 -0.10
N SER A 22 -16.87 7.41 1.17
CA SER A 22 -17.33 8.61 1.88
C SER A 22 -16.76 9.90 1.28
N SER A 23 -17.44 11.01 1.50
CA SER A 23 -16.89 12.36 1.31
C SER A 23 -16.35 12.91 2.62
N TRP A 24 -15.39 13.83 2.54
CA TRP A 24 -14.91 14.52 3.75
C TRP A 24 -16.01 15.32 4.45
N LEU A 25 -17.02 15.81 3.72
CA LEU A 25 -18.21 16.42 4.31
C LEU A 25 -18.92 15.47 5.28
N ALA A 26 -19.16 14.22 4.86
CA ALA A 26 -19.87 13.24 5.68
C ALA A 26 -19.09 12.91 6.97
N VAL A 27 -17.76 12.77 6.84
CA VAL A 27 -16.88 12.52 7.99
C VAL A 27 -16.91 13.68 8.98
N TYR A 28 -16.75 14.92 8.51
CA TYR A 28 -16.78 16.08 9.39
C TYR A 28 -18.16 16.26 10.04
N ALA A 29 -19.25 16.10 9.30
CA ALA A 29 -20.61 16.21 9.85
C ALA A 29 -20.91 15.15 10.92
N TYR A 30 -20.32 13.97 10.81
CA TYR A 30 -20.41 12.93 11.83
C TYR A 30 -19.62 13.32 13.10
N LEU A 31 -18.36 13.75 12.94
CA LEU A 31 -17.46 14.06 14.05
C LEU A 31 -17.80 15.38 14.77
N ASP A 32 -18.37 16.36 14.08
CA ASP A 32 -18.76 17.66 14.64
C ASP A 32 -19.76 17.49 15.79
N ARG A 33 -20.70 16.54 15.66
CA ARG A 33 -21.67 16.19 16.71
C ARG A 33 -21.04 15.66 18.00
N LEU A 34 -19.80 15.17 17.89
CA LEU A 34 -19.00 14.64 18.99
C LEU A 34 -17.94 15.65 19.46
N ASN A 35 -17.91 16.85 18.86
CA ASN A 35 -16.89 17.88 19.10
C ASN A 35 -15.46 17.37 18.82
N LEU A 36 -15.30 16.55 17.77
CA LEU A 36 -14.03 15.98 17.35
C LEU A 36 -13.60 16.53 15.98
N ALA A 37 -12.28 16.57 15.77
CA ALA A 37 -11.67 16.95 14.49
C ALA A 37 -10.69 15.87 14.03
N ILE A 38 -10.50 15.77 12.71
CA ILE A 38 -9.56 14.84 12.07
C ILE A 38 -8.75 15.54 10.98
N THR A 39 -7.53 15.06 10.74
CA THR A 39 -6.76 15.49 9.57
C THR A 39 -7.37 14.86 8.31
N GLY A 40 -7.95 15.69 7.45
CA GLY A 40 -8.66 15.24 6.26
C GLY A 40 -8.63 16.28 5.14
N GLY A 41 -9.38 16.03 4.06
CA GLY A 41 -9.43 16.92 2.92
C GLY A 41 -9.97 18.31 3.27
N ARG A 42 -9.29 19.36 2.78
CA ARG A 42 -9.73 20.76 2.94
C ARG A 42 -11.04 21.06 2.18
N ASN A 43 -11.24 20.42 1.03
CA ASN A 43 -12.46 20.54 0.25
C ASN A 43 -13.40 19.38 0.62
N VAL A 44 -14.55 19.74 1.20
CA VAL A 44 -15.53 18.79 1.75
C VAL A 44 -16.17 17.88 0.70
N ALA A 45 -16.17 18.26 -0.59
CA ALA A 45 -16.71 17.46 -1.67
C ALA A 45 -15.75 16.33 -2.13
N VAL A 46 -14.49 16.35 -1.69
CA VAL A 46 -13.50 15.36 -2.11
C VAL A 46 -13.79 14.02 -1.41
N GLY A 47 -13.63 12.92 -2.16
CA GLY A 47 -13.75 11.57 -1.64
C GLY A 47 -12.59 11.18 -0.72
N VAL A 48 -12.90 10.44 0.34
CA VAL A 48 -11.93 10.00 1.35
C VAL A 48 -10.89 9.06 0.75
N GLY A 49 -11.32 8.00 0.07
CA GLY A 49 -10.40 6.98 -0.46
C GLY A 49 -9.32 7.55 -1.37
N GLY A 50 -9.70 8.34 -2.37
CA GLY A 50 -8.74 8.93 -3.31
C GLY A 50 -7.77 9.92 -2.65
N LEU A 51 -8.28 10.81 -1.78
CA LEU A 51 -7.43 11.80 -1.12
C LEU A 51 -6.44 11.16 -0.17
N THR A 52 -6.88 10.18 0.62
CA THR A 52 -6.03 9.49 1.58
C THR A 52 -4.98 8.63 0.88
N LEU A 53 -5.34 7.94 -0.22
CA LEU A 53 -4.37 7.17 -1.02
C LEU A 53 -3.35 8.05 -1.76
N GLY A 54 -3.73 9.29 -2.09
CA GLY A 54 -2.83 10.28 -2.71
C GLY A 54 -2.07 11.16 -1.71
N GLY A 55 -2.06 10.80 -0.42
CA GLY A 55 -1.40 11.57 0.63
C GLY A 55 -2.37 12.44 1.43
N GLY A 56 -2.87 13.50 0.80
CA GLY A 56 -4.00 14.29 1.31
C GLY A 56 -3.65 15.44 2.26
N ILE A 57 -3.63 16.66 1.73
CA ILE A 57 -3.34 17.90 2.48
C ILE A 57 -4.57 18.35 3.28
N SER A 58 -4.37 18.63 4.56
CA SER A 58 -5.36 19.14 5.51
C SER A 58 -5.00 20.54 6.04
N HIS A 59 -5.92 21.16 6.79
CA HIS A 59 -5.61 22.38 7.55
C HIS A 59 -4.66 22.13 8.73
N PHE A 60 -4.53 20.88 9.17
CA PHE A 60 -3.69 20.47 10.28
C PHE A 60 -2.33 19.90 9.82
N THR A 61 -2.07 19.86 8.50
CA THR A 61 -0.87 19.21 7.94
C THR A 61 0.43 19.66 8.56
N ALA A 62 0.60 20.97 8.80
CA ALA A 62 1.82 21.49 9.43
C ALA A 62 2.04 21.00 10.88
N ARG A 63 1.00 20.50 11.55
CA ARG A 63 1.03 20.07 12.95
C ARG A 63 1.06 18.55 13.12
N VAL A 64 0.29 17.83 12.30
CA VAL A 64 0.06 16.38 12.49
C VAL A 64 0.34 15.55 11.24
N GLY A 65 0.88 16.15 10.17
CA GLY A 65 1.11 15.45 8.91
C GLY A 65 -0.14 15.31 8.03
N TRP A 66 0.00 14.58 6.95
CA TRP A 66 -1.00 14.41 5.91
C TRP A 66 -2.11 13.45 6.36
N ALA A 67 -3.22 13.40 5.62
CA ALA A 67 -4.32 12.46 5.90
C ALA A 67 -3.83 11.01 5.95
N SER A 68 -3.00 10.62 4.98
CA SER A 68 -2.30 9.33 4.93
C SER A 68 -1.48 9.04 6.17
N ASP A 69 -0.72 10.01 6.70
CA ASP A 69 0.12 9.83 7.89
C ASP A 69 -0.67 9.44 9.15
N ASN A 70 -1.96 9.79 9.18
CA ASN A 70 -2.83 9.59 10.33
C ASN A 70 -3.75 8.35 10.16
N VAL A 71 -3.56 7.56 9.10
CA VAL A 71 -4.29 6.30 8.94
C VAL A 71 -3.68 5.22 9.81
N VAL A 72 -4.50 4.64 10.69
CA VAL A 72 -4.09 3.53 11.55
C VAL A 72 -4.06 2.21 10.79
N ASN A 73 -4.99 2.01 9.85
CA ASN A 73 -5.13 0.76 9.11
C ASN A 73 -5.96 0.95 7.83
N PHE A 74 -5.74 0.08 6.83
CA PHE A 74 -6.58 -0.05 5.65
C PHE A 74 -7.20 -1.44 5.58
N GLN A 75 -8.49 -1.48 5.23
CA GLN A 75 -9.12 -2.71 4.75
C GLN A 75 -9.12 -2.70 3.23
N VAL A 76 -8.49 -3.70 2.63
CA VAL A 76 -8.31 -3.78 1.18
C VAL A 76 -9.01 -5.02 0.65
N ALA A 77 -9.81 -4.84 -0.41
CA ALA A 77 -10.35 -5.96 -1.17
C ALA A 77 -9.36 -6.37 -2.26
N LEU A 78 -8.86 -7.60 -2.17
CA LEU A 78 -8.00 -8.18 -3.19
C LEU A 78 -8.83 -8.64 -4.40
N ALA A 79 -8.18 -8.80 -5.56
CA ALA A 79 -8.83 -9.31 -6.77
C ALA A 79 -9.46 -10.71 -6.56
N ALA A 80 -8.92 -11.50 -5.64
CA ALA A 80 -9.46 -12.79 -5.23
C ALA A 80 -10.72 -12.71 -4.34
N GLY A 81 -11.23 -11.50 -4.06
CA GLY A 81 -12.39 -11.27 -3.20
C GLY A 81 -12.11 -11.36 -1.70
N ALA A 82 -10.86 -11.61 -1.31
CA ALA A 82 -10.43 -11.60 0.09
C ALA A 82 -10.35 -10.16 0.61
N LEU A 83 -10.88 -9.92 1.81
CA LEU A 83 -10.66 -8.69 2.57
C LEU A 83 -9.44 -8.90 3.47
N VAL A 84 -8.45 -8.03 3.34
CA VAL A 84 -7.27 -8.00 4.20
C VAL A 84 -7.31 -6.81 5.13
N ASP A 85 -6.80 -7.03 6.34
CA ASP A 85 -6.65 -6.06 7.42
C ASP A 85 -5.25 -6.28 8.03
N GLY A 86 -4.47 -5.20 8.20
CA GLY A 86 -3.14 -5.24 8.81
C GLY A 86 -1.95 -5.10 7.85
N ASP A 87 -0.76 -5.43 8.37
CA ASP A 87 0.54 -5.20 7.73
C ASP A 87 0.69 -5.95 6.41
N ILE A 88 1.09 -5.24 5.36
CA ILE A 88 1.38 -5.81 4.03
C ILE A 88 2.90 -5.87 3.84
N SER A 89 3.44 -7.03 3.50
CA SER A 89 4.86 -7.14 3.14
C SER A 89 5.05 -6.86 1.65
N VAL A 90 6.03 -6.02 1.33
CA VAL A 90 6.45 -5.77 -0.06
C VAL A 90 7.94 -5.96 -0.18
N THR A 91 8.34 -6.88 -1.05
CA THR A 91 9.73 -7.09 -1.42
C THR A 91 9.96 -6.65 -2.86
N THR A 92 10.89 -5.71 -3.04
CA THR A 92 11.40 -5.31 -4.36
C THR A 92 12.68 -6.09 -4.64
N LEU A 93 12.70 -6.80 -5.76
CA LEU A 93 13.84 -7.61 -6.23
C LEU A 93 14.24 -7.11 -7.61
N SER A 94 15.46 -6.61 -7.76
CA SER A 94 16.00 -6.26 -9.07
C SER A 94 17.06 -7.28 -9.50
N ARG A 95 17.05 -7.65 -10.79
CA ARG A 95 17.92 -8.70 -11.36
C ARG A 95 18.38 -8.32 -12.76
N ALA A 96 19.50 -8.89 -13.16
CA ALA A 96 19.93 -8.83 -14.54
C ALA A 96 18.95 -9.62 -15.43
N ILE A 97 18.76 -9.17 -16.68
CA ILE A 97 17.80 -9.79 -17.62
C ILE A 97 18.14 -11.24 -17.94
N GLU A 98 19.39 -11.64 -17.77
CA GLU A 98 19.90 -12.99 -18.00
C GLU A 98 19.24 -14.03 -17.07
N GLU A 99 18.69 -13.60 -15.93
CA GLU A 99 17.96 -14.48 -15.00
C GLU A 99 16.48 -14.66 -15.37
N GLN A 100 16.02 -14.14 -16.53
CA GLN A 100 14.61 -14.11 -16.91
C GLN A 100 13.93 -15.49 -16.87
N ASP A 101 14.60 -16.54 -17.34
CA ASP A 101 14.00 -17.88 -17.44
C ASP A 101 13.63 -18.38 -16.04
N LYS A 102 14.54 -18.23 -15.07
CA LYS A 102 14.29 -18.62 -13.67
C LYS A 102 13.19 -17.78 -13.03
N VAL A 103 13.07 -16.50 -13.40
CA VAL A 103 12.01 -15.62 -12.89
C VAL A 103 10.65 -16.05 -13.45
N PHE A 104 10.57 -16.40 -14.73
CA PHE A 104 9.34 -16.90 -15.34
C PHE A 104 8.96 -18.29 -14.81
N ASP A 105 9.93 -19.16 -14.53
CA ASP A 105 9.67 -20.44 -13.88
C ASP A 105 9.09 -20.23 -12.47
N ALA A 106 9.72 -19.38 -11.65
CA ALA A 106 9.22 -19.05 -10.31
C ALA A 106 7.83 -18.39 -10.34
N PHE A 107 7.53 -17.58 -11.35
CA PHE A 107 6.19 -17.01 -11.57
C PHE A 107 5.16 -18.10 -11.91
N THR A 108 5.55 -19.04 -12.75
CA THR A 108 4.68 -20.16 -13.16
C THR A 108 4.39 -21.07 -11.96
N ASP A 109 5.41 -21.42 -11.17
CA ASP A 109 5.26 -22.20 -9.95
C ASP A 109 4.32 -21.51 -8.94
N LEU A 110 4.46 -20.19 -8.77
CA LEU A 110 3.62 -19.39 -7.88
C LEU A 110 2.15 -19.41 -8.32
N THR A 111 1.89 -19.26 -9.61
CA THR A 111 0.52 -19.21 -10.17
C THR A 111 -0.12 -20.59 -10.30
N ALA A 112 0.68 -21.66 -10.37
CA ALA A 112 0.23 -23.04 -10.39
C ALA A 112 0.13 -23.69 -9.00
N ALA A 113 0.56 -23.00 -7.93
CA ALA A 113 0.50 -23.51 -6.57
C ALA A 113 -0.92 -23.93 -6.16
N THR A 114 -1.04 -25.11 -5.56
CA THR A 114 -2.32 -25.65 -5.08
C THR A 114 -2.24 -25.99 -3.58
N PRO A 115 -3.13 -25.43 -2.73
CA PRO A 115 -4.13 -24.41 -3.07
C PRO A 115 -3.48 -23.07 -3.46
N PHE A 116 -4.16 -22.32 -4.34
CA PHE A 116 -3.74 -20.95 -4.66
C PHE A 116 -3.88 -20.07 -3.43
N ASP A 117 -2.85 -19.30 -3.11
CA ASP A 117 -2.86 -18.35 -2.00
C ASP A 117 -3.42 -16.99 -2.47
N PRO A 118 -4.62 -16.58 -2.01
CA PRO A 118 -5.27 -15.36 -2.46
C PRO A 118 -4.60 -14.07 -1.96
N TYR A 119 -3.65 -14.16 -1.04
CA TYR A 119 -2.96 -13.02 -0.45
C TYR A 119 -1.67 -12.64 -1.18
N ILE A 120 -1.26 -13.44 -2.16
CA ILE A 120 -0.07 -13.22 -2.96
C ILE A 120 -0.40 -12.31 -4.15
N SER A 121 0.44 -11.30 -4.37
CA SER A 121 0.50 -10.55 -5.61
C SER A 121 1.94 -10.38 -6.06
N LEU A 122 2.18 -10.50 -7.37
CA LEU A 122 3.50 -10.35 -7.97
C LEU A 122 3.39 -9.44 -9.19
N VAL A 123 4.04 -8.28 -9.12
CA VAL A 123 4.17 -7.36 -10.25
C VAL A 123 5.56 -7.48 -10.83
N MET A 124 5.65 -7.56 -12.16
CA MET A 124 6.92 -7.63 -12.89
C MET A 124 7.07 -6.41 -13.78
N GLY A 125 8.29 -5.87 -13.84
CA GLY A 125 8.65 -4.74 -14.68
C GLY A 125 10.00 -4.94 -15.33
N LEU A 126 10.19 -4.30 -16.49
CA LEU A 126 11.46 -4.23 -17.20
C LEU A 126 11.92 -2.78 -17.19
N LEU A 127 13.13 -2.54 -16.70
CA LEU A 127 13.77 -1.22 -16.72
C LEU A 127 14.99 -1.27 -17.63
N PHE A 128 15.08 -0.34 -18.58
CA PHE A 128 16.27 -0.15 -19.41
C PHE A 128 17.10 1.02 -18.88
N ASN A 129 18.38 0.79 -18.63
CA ASN A 129 19.34 1.85 -18.30
C ASN A 129 20.10 2.27 -19.55
N ALA A 130 19.84 3.48 -20.04
CA ALA A 130 20.46 4.00 -21.25
C ALA A 130 21.97 4.29 -21.13
N THR A 131 22.49 4.47 -19.92
CA THR A 131 23.92 4.71 -19.64
C THR A 131 24.70 3.41 -19.71
N THR A 132 24.23 2.37 -19.01
CA THR A 132 24.89 1.06 -18.99
C THR A 132 24.47 0.16 -20.16
N LYS A 133 23.47 0.58 -20.95
CA LYS A 133 22.85 -0.19 -22.04
C LYS A 133 22.34 -1.56 -21.60
N ALA A 134 21.97 -1.69 -20.32
CA ALA A 134 21.54 -2.94 -19.72
C ALA A 134 20.04 -2.92 -19.39
N TRP A 135 19.42 -4.09 -19.46
CA TRP A 135 18.06 -4.34 -18.99
C TRP A 135 18.09 -4.95 -17.60
N THR A 136 17.18 -4.48 -16.75
CA THR A 136 16.98 -5.00 -15.39
C THR A 136 15.54 -5.48 -15.26
N LEU A 137 15.37 -6.71 -14.79
CA LEU A 137 14.08 -7.22 -14.33
C LEU A 137 13.82 -6.71 -12.91
N SER A 138 12.66 -6.11 -12.69
CA SER A 138 12.20 -5.70 -11.37
C SER A 138 10.95 -6.49 -11.01
N ASN A 139 10.94 -7.09 -9.82
CA ASN A 139 9.79 -7.78 -9.27
C ASN A 139 9.36 -7.12 -7.97
N TRP A 140 8.07 -6.84 -7.82
CA TRP A 140 7.44 -6.46 -6.56
C TRP A 140 6.58 -7.62 -6.08
N ALA A 141 7.10 -8.34 -5.10
CA ALA A 141 6.41 -9.42 -4.43
C ALA A 141 5.66 -8.85 -3.22
N VAL A 142 4.33 -8.95 -3.24
CA VAL A 142 3.42 -8.39 -2.25
C VAL A 142 2.71 -9.54 -1.54
N TYR A 143 2.78 -9.57 -0.22
CA TYR A 143 1.98 -10.47 0.60
C TYR A 143 1.06 -9.67 1.50
N ALA A 144 -0.25 -9.83 1.29
CA ALA A 144 -1.27 -8.98 1.88
C ALA A 144 -1.90 -9.53 3.17
N ALA A 145 -1.62 -10.78 3.55
CA ALA A 145 -2.08 -11.30 4.84
C ALA A 145 -1.22 -10.73 5.97
N ALA A 146 -1.81 -10.63 7.16
CA ALA A 146 -1.13 -10.12 8.34
C ALA A 146 0.14 -10.93 8.67
N GLY A 147 1.30 -10.29 8.54
CA GLY A 147 2.61 -10.86 8.84
C GLY A 147 3.48 -11.10 7.59
N PRO A 148 4.81 -11.15 7.74
CA PRO A 148 5.71 -11.34 6.61
C PRO A 148 5.75 -12.83 6.22
N ASP A 149 4.85 -13.30 5.36
CA ASP A 149 5.06 -14.63 4.76
C ASP A 149 6.10 -14.55 3.64
N LEU A 150 7.35 -14.62 4.08
CA LEU A 150 8.53 -14.68 3.23
C LEU A 150 8.69 -16.04 2.53
N ALA A 151 7.91 -17.07 2.91
CA ALA A 151 8.03 -18.41 2.37
C ALA A 151 7.37 -18.55 1.00
N ALA A 152 6.24 -17.86 0.79
CA ALA A 152 5.53 -17.78 -0.49
C ALA A 152 6.46 -17.40 -1.66
N PHE A 153 7.40 -16.47 -1.42
CA PHE A 153 8.34 -15.99 -2.44
C PHE A 153 9.72 -16.65 -2.38
N ARG A 154 9.87 -17.80 -1.70
CA ARG A 154 11.18 -18.43 -1.48
C ARG A 154 11.93 -18.71 -2.77
N GLN A 155 11.26 -19.29 -3.77
CA GLN A 155 11.87 -19.59 -5.07
C GLN A 155 12.32 -18.31 -5.78
N LEU A 156 11.45 -17.29 -5.82
CA LEU A 156 11.77 -15.99 -6.40
C LEU A 156 12.98 -15.36 -5.70
N ARG A 157 13.04 -15.41 -4.37
CA ARG A 157 14.15 -14.85 -3.57
C ARG A 157 15.46 -15.64 -3.67
N ALA A 158 15.41 -16.91 -4.06
CA ALA A 158 16.61 -17.72 -4.25
C ALA A 158 17.38 -17.33 -5.52
N ILE A 159 16.72 -16.69 -6.48
CA ILE A 159 17.35 -16.20 -7.71
C ILE A 159 18.27 -15.02 -7.38
N PRO A 160 19.53 -15.01 -7.86
CA PRO A 160 20.48 -13.92 -7.62
C PRO A 160 19.87 -12.55 -7.94
N SER A 161 20.04 -11.59 -7.02
CA SER A 161 19.49 -10.24 -7.14
C SER A 161 20.58 -9.17 -7.06
N LEU A 162 20.47 -8.16 -7.91
CA LEU A 162 21.27 -6.94 -7.86
C LEU A 162 20.87 -6.08 -6.66
N SER A 163 19.59 -6.06 -6.32
CA SER A 163 19.09 -5.49 -5.07
C SER A 163 17.91 -6.30 -4.53
N ASN A 164 17.79 -6.32 -3.20
CA ASN A 164 16.69 -6.94 -2.48
C ASN A 164 16.33 -6.05 -1.30
N THR A 165 15.14 -5.44 -1.38
CA THR A 165 14.63 -4.58 -0.31
C THR A 165 13.26 -5.10 0.09
N THR A 166 13.13 -5.49 1.36
CA THR A 166 11.83 -5.88 1.94
C THR A 166 11.39 -4.80 2.91
N GLY A 167 10.17 -4.29 2.69
CA GLY A 167 9.47 -3.41 3.60
C GLY A 167 8.22 -4.09 4.15
N ILE A 168 7.82 -3.68 5.35
CA ILE A 168 6.50 -3.94 5.89
C ILE A 168 5.77 -2.60 5.84
N ILE A 169 4.68 -2.56 5.07
CA ILE A 169 3.79 -1.41 5.01
C ILE A 169 2.82 -1.59 6.16
N THR A 170 3.10 -0.88 7.25
CA THR A 170 2.19 -0.74 8.39
C THR A 170 1.31 0.50 8.24
N ASN A 171 1.74 1.47 7.41
CA ASN A 171 1.01 2.71 7.10
C ASN A 171 1.35 3.18 5.67
N LEU A 172 0.39 3.76 4.95
CA LEU A 172 0.59 4.31 3.61
C LEU A 172 1.64 5.44 3.56
N SER A 173 1.89 6.13 4.67
CA SER A 173 2.95 7.15 4.78
C SER A 173 4.33 6.62 4.41
N THR A 174 4.55 5.30 4.53
CA THR A 174 5.77 4.64 4.05
C THR A 174 6.02 4.82 2.56
N PHE A 175 4.98 5.04 1.74
CA PHE A 175 5.10 5.36 0.31
C PHE A 175 5.24 6.86 0.03
N ALA A 176 4.80 7.72 0.96
CA ALA A 176 4.85 9.18 0.82
C ALA A 176 6.17 9.77 1.33
N ASN A 177 6.99 8.98 2.02
CA ASN A 177 8.28 9.41 2.54
C ASN A 177 9.30 9.59 1.40
N GLU A 178 9.21 10.72 0.69
CA GLU A 178 10.27 11.18 -0.20
C GLU A 178 11.55 11.40 0.62
N SER A 179 12.70 10.97 0.09
CA SER A 179 13.99 11.27 0.74
C SER A 179 14.07 12.79 0.95
N LEU A 180 14.40 13.23 2.18
CA LEU A 180 14.63 14.64 2.50
C LEU A 180 15.43 15.29 1.37
N MET A 181 14.82 16.26 0.67
CA MET A 181 15.55 17.02 -0.33
C MET A 181 16.81 17.59 0.33
N PRO A 182 18.00 17.47 -0.30
CA PRO A 182 19.19 18.12 0.20
C PRO A 182 18.90 19.61 0.41
N PRO A 183 19.43 20.23 1.48
CA PRO A 183 19.30 21.67 1.65
C PRO A 183 19.83 22.39 0.40
N LEU A 184 19.08 23.39 -0.07
CA LEU A 184 19.43 24.24 -1.20
C LEU A 184 20.77 24.96 -1.01
#